data_AF-A0A5P3IGD3-F1
#
_entry.id   AF-A0A5P3IGD3-F1
#
_cell.length_a   1.000
_cell.length_b   1.000
_cell.length_c   1.000
_cell.angle_alpha   90.00
_cell.angle_beta   90.00
_cell.angle_gamma   90.00
#
_symmetry.space_group_name_H-M   'P 1'
#
loop_
_entity.id
_entity.type
_entity.pdbx_description
1 polymer ?
#
loop_
_entity_poly.entity_id
_entity_poly.type
_entity_poly.pdbx_seq_one_letter_code
_entity_poly.pdbx_strand_id
1 'polypeptide(L)'
;MLLEKYISYLILWKNYDKANELLKVGLLLYPNNMAFIFFKGMIQIESVKNLSKTYLIRDLKKYIESDKQTLCDSSYRDTSSLELIIAELNELAGKKKVAKKIITEINDDNLKYFWDQWNDNL
;
A
#
# COMPACT_ATOMS: atom_id res chain seq x y z
N MET A 1 11.01 18.01 26.82
CA MET A 1 10.52 17.42 28.10
C MET A 1 10.75 15.90 28.13
N LEU A 2 10.86 15.25 29.29
CA LEU A 2 11.13 13.78 29.36
C LEU A 2 10.03 12.95 28.68
N LEU A 3 8.76 13.35 28.87
CA LEU A 3 7.59 12.70 28.27
C LEU A 3 7.61 12.72 26.73
N GLU A 4 7.98 13.86 26.13
CA GLU A 4 8.12 13.99 24.66
C GLU A 4 9.17 13.04 24.10
N LYS A 5 10.33 12.95 24.76
CA LYS A 5 11.41 12.03 24.37
C LYS A 5 10.94 10.58 24.44
N TYR A 6 10.23 10.23 25.51
CA TYR A 6 9.73 8.86 25.68
C TYR A 6 8.66 8.50 24.64
N ILE A 7 7.72 9.39 24.36
CA ILE A 7 6.72 9.21 23.28
C ILE A 7 7.41 9.05 21.92
N SER A 8 8.43 9.85 21.64
CA SER A 8 9.23 9.73 20.41
C SER A 8 9.88 8.35 20.29
N TYR A 9 10.48 7.82 21.36
CA TYR A 9 11.04 6.46 21.35
C TYR A 9 9.98 5.38 21.11
N LEU A 10 8.80 5.50 21.73
CA LEU A 10 7.70 4.56 21.49
C LEU A 10 7.24 4.57 20.02
N ILE A 11 7.18 5.74 19.39
CA ILE A 11 6.87 5.87 17.97
C ILE A 11 7.97 5.24 17.11
N LEU A 12 9.25 5.48 17.42
CA LEU A 12 10.39 4.87 16.71
C LEU A 12 10.38 3.34 16.81
N TRP A 13 9.97 2.80 17.95
CA TRP A 13 9.81 1.36 18.17
C TRP A 13 8.45 0.82 17.70
N LYS A 14 7.67 1.63 16.97
CA LYS A 14 6.36 1.27 16.43
C LYS A 14 5.34 0.81 17.48
N ASN A 15 5.54 1.21 18.73
CA ASN A 15 4.61 0.95 19.83
C ASN A 15 3.54 2.05 19.88
N TYR A 16 2.72 2.10 18.84
CA TYR A 16 1.77 3.19 18.63
C TYR A 16 0.66 3.23 19.67
N ASP A 17 0.26 2.08 20.22
CA ASP A 17 -0.78 2.02 21.25
C ASP A 17 -0.35 2.73 22.53
N LYS A 18 0.82 2.37 23.08
CA LYS A 18 1.37 3.03 24.27
C LYS A 18 1.73 4.49 24.00
N ALA A 19 2.27 4.79 22.80
CA ALA A 19 2.54 6.16 22.42
C ALA A 19 1.25 7.01 22.44
N ASN A 20 0.14 6.48 21.93
CA ASN A 20 -1.15 7.18 21.86
C ASN A 20 -1.78 7.37 23.25
N GLU A 21 -1.66 6.40 24.16
CA GLU A 21 -2.11 6.55 25.56
C GLU A 21 -1.40 7.70 26.26
N LEU A 22 -0.06 7.73 26.19
CA LEU A 22 0.75 8.79 26.79
C LEU A 22 0.51 10.14 26.12
N LEU A 23 0.25 10.13 24.82
CA LEU A 23 -0.05 11.34 24.07
C LEU A 23 -1.39 11.96 24.48
N LYS A 24 -2.41 11.14 24.78
CA LYS A 24 -3.69 11.63 25.33
C LYS A 24 -3.47 12.35 26.67
N VAL A 25 -2.67 11.77 27.56
CA VAL A 25 -2.30 12.41 28.83
C VAL A 25 -1.50 13.69 28.59
N GLY A 26 -0.53 13.65 27.68
CA GLY A 26 0.30 14.80 27.31
C GLY A 26 -0.51 15.97 26.76
N LEU A 27 -1.47 15.72 25.88
CA LEU A 27 -2.36 16.74 25.32
C LEU A 27 -3.43 17.21 26.31
N LEU A 28 -3.81 16.40 27.30
CA LEU A 28 -4.70 16.85 28.37
C LEU A 28 -3.99 17.88 29.27
N LEU A 29 -2.73 17.61 29.62
CA LEU A 29 -1.92 18.49 30.47
C LEU A 29 -1.38 19.70 29.70
N TYR A 30 -1.07 19.54 28.42
CA TYR A 30 -0.45 20.54 27.55
C TYR A 30 -1.13 20.57 26.17
N PRO A 31 -2.35 21.11 26.06
CA PRO A 31 -3.17 21.02 24.85
C PRO A 31 -2.57 21.70 23.62
N ASN A 32 -1.76 22.75 23.82
CA ASN A 32 -1.12 23.50 22.74
C ASN A 32 0.35 23.09 22.50
N ASN A 33 0.79 21.96 23.06
CA ASN A 33 2.15 21.48 22.84
C ASN A 33 2.31 20.97 21.40
N MET A 34 3.10 21.69 20.61
CA MET A 34 3.32 21.39 19.18
C MET A 34 3.94 20.01 18.93
N ALA A 35 4.82 19.53 19.81
CA ALA A 35 5.41 18.21 19.66
C ALA A 35 4.36 17.12 19.84
N PHE A 36 3.45 17.26 20.79
CA PHE A 36 2.36 16.29 20.98
C PHE A 36 1.36 16.31 19.83
N ILE A 37 1.01 17.50 19.31
CA ILE A 37 0.15 17.61 18.13
C ILE A 37 0.82 16.93 16.93
N PHE A 38 2.13 17.16 16.73
CA PHE A 38 2.92 16.51 15.67
C PHE A 38 2.94 14.97 15.81
N PHE A 39 3.22 14.46 17.01
CA PHE A 39 3.20 13.01 17.28
C PHE A 39 1.82 12.39 17.02
N LYS A 40 0.73 13.12 17.31
CA LYS A 40 -0.64 12.66 17.03
C LYS A 40 -0.85 12.47 15.54
N GLY A 41 -0.43 13.45 14.74
CA GLY A 41 -0.49 13.38 13.28
C GLY A 41 0.31 12.21 12.72
N MET A 42 1.54 11.99 13.22
CA MET A 42 2.39 10.86 12.81
C MET A 42 1.71 9.50 13.04
N ILE A 43 1.14 9.28 14.23
CA ILE A 43 0.44 8.04 14.57
C ILE A 43 -0.79 7.84 13.67
N GLN A 44 -1.56 8.90 13.40
CA GLN A 44 -2.72 8.84 12.50
C GLN A 44 -2.34 8.47 11.07
N ILE A 45 -1.27 9.06 10.53
CA ILE A 45 -0.77 8.73 9.18
C ILE A 45 -0.38 7.26 9.10
N GLU A 46 0.31 6.74 10.11
CA GLU A 46 0.73 5.34 10.12
C GLU A 46 -0.46 4.38 10.21
N SER A 47 -1.49 4.73 10.99
CA SER A 47 -2.74 3.96 11.04
C SER A 47 -3.41 3.87 9.67
N VAL A 48 -3.49 4.98 8.93
CA VAL A 48 -4.06 5.00 7.58
C VAL A 48 -3.24 4.11 6.64
N LYS A 49 -1.90 4.22 6.66
CA LYS A 49 -1.02 3.35 5.85
C LYS A 49 -1.24 1.87 6.13
N ASN A 50 -1.35 1.48 7.41
CA ASN A 50 -1.60 0.08 7.79
C ASN A 50 -2.96 -0.42 7.32
N LEU A 51 -4.01 0.41 7.40
CA LEU A 51 -5.33 0.08 6.88
C LEU A 51 -5.29 -0.09 5.36
N SER A 52 -4.69 0.86 4.63
CA SER A 52 -4.53 0.79 3.17
C SER A 52 -3.78 -0.48 2.76
N LYS A 53 -2.69 -0.82 3.45
CA LYS A 53 -1.93 -2.05 3.20
C LYS A 53 -2.77 -3.30 3.45
N THR A 54 -3.57 -3.31 4.52
CA THR A 54 -4.45 -4.44 4.85
C THR A 54 -5.51 -4.66 3.77
N TYR A 55 -6.15 -3.58 3.31
CA TYR A 55 -7.12 -3.63 2.22
C TYR A 55 -6.50 -4.11 0.92
N LEU A 56 -5.33 -3.55 0.55
CA LEU A 56 -4.60 -3.97 -0.63
C LEU A 56 -4.28 -5.47 -0.59
N ILE A 57 -3.76 -5.99 0.53
CA ILE A 57 -3.47 -7.42 0.69
C ILE A 57 -4.75 -8.26 0.57
N ARG A 58 -5.85 -7.82 1.21
CA ARG A 58 -7.14 -8.53 1.15
C ARG A 58 -7.66 -8.60 -0.28
N ASP A 59 -7.63 -7.48 -0.99
CA ASP A 59 -8.20 -7.37 -2.32
C ASP A 59 -7.33 -8.12 -3.34
N LEU A 60 -5.99 -8.09 -3.18
CA LEU A 60 -5.06 -8.95 -3.94
C LEU A 60 -5.26 -10.44 -3.64
N LYS A 61 -5.51 -10.83 -2.39
CA LYS A 61 -5.82 -12.24 -2.06
C LYS A 61 -7.10 -12.69 -2.74
N LYS A 62 -8.17 -11.90 -2.64
CA LYS A 62 -9.43 -12.16 -3.36
C LYS A 62 -9.19 -12.31 -4.85
N TYR A 63 -8.35 -11.44 -5.41
CA TYR A 63 -7.98 -11.47 -6.82
C TYR A 63 -7.22 -12.74 -7.24
N ILE A 64 -6.26 -13.19 -6.41
CA ILE A 64 -5.49 -14.42 -6.65
C ILE A 64 -6.38 -15.67 -6.48
N GLU A 65 -7.31 -15.65 -5.52
CA GLU A 65 -8.21 -16.77 -5.20
C GLU A 65 -9.40 -16.88 -6.16
N SER A 66 -9.77 -15.80 -6.86
CA SER A 66 -10.83 -15.83 -7.87
C SER A 66 -10.38 -16.50 -9.17
N ASP A 67 -11.27 -17.31 -9.74
CA ASP A 67 -11.07 -17.89 -11.06
C ASP A 67 -10.94 -16.77 -12.11
N LYS A 68 -9.87 -16.82 -12.91
CA LYS A 68 -9.48 -15.74 -13.83
C LYS A 68 -10.60 -15.39 -14.81
N GLN A 69 -11.44 -16.36 -15.15
CA GLN A 69 -12.58 -16.20 -16.04
C GLN A 69 -13.69 -15.32 -15.40
N THR A 70 -13.97 -15.50 -14.11
CA THR A 70 -15.05 -14.78 -13.40
C THR A 70 -14.72 -13.31 -13.16
N LEU A 71 -13.43 -12.95 -13.12
CA LEU A 71 -12.97 -11.56 -13.02
C LEU A 71 -13.12 -10.78 -14.33
N CYS A 72 -12.76 -11.39 -15.47
CA CYS A 72 -12.99 -10.79 -16.79
C CYS A 72 -14.49 -10.51 -17.02
N ASP A 73 -15.36 -11.38 -16.54
CA ASP A 73 -16.80 -11.25 -16.70
C ASP A 73 -17.43 -10.22 -15.72
N SER A 74 -16.74 -9.87 -14.62
CA SER A 74 -17.32 -9.06 -13.53
C SER A 74 -16.79 -7.63 -13.41
N SER A 75 -15.65 -7.27 -13.99
CA SER A 75 -15.12 -5.90 -13.93
C SER A 75 -15.36 -5.11 -15.22
N TYR A 76 -16.50 -4.43 -15.30
CA TYR A 76 -16.65 -3.25 -16.17
C TYR A 76 -15.78 -2.11 -15.61
N ARG A 77 -14.58 -1.88 -16.18
CA ARG A 77 -14.17 -0.57 -16.77
C ARG A 77 -12.67 -0.32 -17.03
N ASP A 78 -11.75 -1.24 -16.74
CA ASP A 78 -10.42 -1.13 -17.38
C ASP A 78 -9.67 -2.47 -17.43
N THR A 79 -10.07 -3.31 -18.38
CA THR A 79 -9.51 -4.65 -18.60
C THR A 79 -8.00 -4.60 -18.84
N SER A 80 -7.53 -3.55 -19.53
CA SER A 80 -6.13 -3.35 -19.90
C SER A 80 -5.22 -3.10 -18.70
N SER A 81 -5.69 -2.29 -17.73
CA SER A 81 -4.95 -2.05 -16.49
C SER A 81 -4.82 -3.31 -15.64
N LEU A 82 -5.84 -4.17 -15.67
CA LEU A 82 -5.79 -5.46 -14.99
C LEU A 82 -4.82 -6.42 -15.69
N GLU A 83 -4.86 -6.47 -17.02
CA GLU A 83 -3.92 -7.24 -17.85
C GLU A 83 -2.46 -6.84 -17.57
N LEU A 84 -2.17 -5.55 -17.40
CA LEU A 84 -0.84 -5.06 -17.04
C LEU A 84 -0.37 -5.63 -15.69
N ILE A 85 -1.23 -5.61 -14.68
CA ILE A 85 -0.91 -6.15 -13.35
C ILE A 85 -0.69 -7.67 -13.40
N ILE A 86 -1.48 -8.40 -14.20
CA ILE A 86 -1.30 -9.86 -14.38
C ILE A 86 0.03 -10.15 -15.06
N ALA A 87 0.41 -9.37 -16.07
CA ALA A 87 1.68 -9.55 -16.76
C ALA A 87 2.86 -9.42 -15.79
N GLU A 88 2.85 -8.40 -14.94
CA GLU A 88 3.91 -8.15 -13.94
C GLU A 88 4.04 -9.29 -12.93
N LEU A 89 2.91 -9.77 -12.40
CA LEU A 89 2.91 -10.91 -11.49
C LEU A 89 3.48 -12.19 -12.14
N ASN A 90 3.29 -12.39 -13.45
CA ASN A 90 3.86 -13.54 -14.15
C ASN A 90 5.37 -13.38 -14.40
N GLU A 91 5.85 -12.17 -14.67
CA GLU A 91 7.29 -11.90 -14.83
C GLU A 91 8.04 -12.12 -13.51
N LEU A 92 7.51 -11.59 -12.40
CA LEU A 92 8.06 -11.81 -11.05
C LEU A 92 8.08 -13.29 -10.64
N ALA A 93 7.12 -14.09 -11.13
CA ALA A 93 7.08 -15.54 -10.92
C ALA A 93 7.98 -16.34 -11.90
N GLY A 94 8.78 -15.67 -12.73
CA GLY A 94 9.66 -16.29 -13.73
C GLY A 94 8.95 -16.81 -14.99
N LYS A 95 7.65 -16.54 -15.16
CA LYS A 95 6.83 -17.00 -16.29
C LYS A 95 6.85 -16.01 -17.46
N LYS A 96 8.05 -15.65 -17.93
CA LYS A 96 8.28 -14.55 -18.90
C LYS A 96 7.48 -14.66 -20.20
N LYS A 97 7.31 -15.88 -20.73
CA LYS A 97 6.52 -16.12 -21.96
C LYS A 97 5.05 -15.73 -21.79
N VAL A 98 4.48 -15.94 -20.60
CA VAL A 98 3.09 -15.62 -20.29
C VAL A 98 2.93 -14.11 -20.13
N ALA A 99 3.84 -13.48 -19.39
CA ALA A 99 3.86 -12.03 -19.21
C ALA A 99 3.93 -11.31 -20.57
N LYS A 100 4.88 -11.70 -21.44
CA LYS A 100 5.04 -11.11 -22.77
C LYS A 100 3.78 -11.23 -23.64
N LYS A 101 3.09 -12.37 -23.58
CA LYS A 101 1.85 -12.59 -24.32
C LYS A 101 0.76 -11.60 -23.90
N ILE A 102 0.58 -11.41 -22.58
CA ILE A 102 -0.42 -10.50 -22.04
C ILE A 102 -0.12 -9.05 -22.44
N ILE A 103 1.14 -8.62 -22.35
CA ILE A 103 1.55 -7.26 -22.76
C ILE A 103 1.34 -7.00 -24.25
N THR A 104 1.55 -8.01 -25.11
CA THR A 104 1.28 -7.86 -26.55
C THR A 104 -0.21 -7.72 -26.87
N GLU A 105 -1.09 -8.18 -25.99
CA GLU A 105 -2.55 -8.11 -26.16
C GLU A 105 -3.14 -6.78 -25.66
N ILE A 106 -2.44 -6.07 -24.77
CA ILE A 106 -2.81 -4.72 -24.32
C ILE A 106 -2.71 -3.74 -25.50
N ASN A 107 -3.76 -2.96 -25.76
CA ASN A 107 -3.78 -1.96 -26.83
C ASN A 107 -3.45 -0.53 -26.36
N ASP A 108 -3.39 -0.29 -25.06
CA ASP A 108 -3.07 1.03 -24.49
C ASP A 108 -1.55 1.24 -24.42
N ASP A 109 -1.06 2.21 -25.19
CA ASP A 109 0.37 2.54 -25.28
C ASP A 109 0.93 3.14 -23.98
N ASN A 110 0.10 3.79 -23.14
CA ASN A 110 0.55 4.29 -21.83
C ASN A 110 0.82 3.12 -20.88
N LEU A 111 0.00 2.08 -20.94
CA LEU A 111 0.19 0.88 -20.13
C LEU A 111 1.41 0.08 -20.58
N LYS A 112 1.67 0.00 -21.88
CA LYS A 112 2.94 -0.55 -22.42
C LYS A 112 4.15 0.27 -21.97
N TYR A 113 4.04 1.59 -21.97
CA TYR A 113 5.11 2.45 -21.47
C TYR A 113 5.42 2.19 -19.98
N PHE A 114 4.40 1.99 -19.13
CA PHE A 114 4.61 1.61 -17.73
C PHE A 114 5.28 0.24 -17.59
N TRP A 115 4.88 -0.74 -18.40
CA TRP A 115 5.51 -2.05 -18.46
C TRP A 115 7.01 -1.96 -18.76
N ASP A 116 7.36 -1.22 -19.82
CA ASP A 116 8.74 -1.03 -20.25
C ASP A 116 9.57 -0.35 -19.13
N GLN A 117 9.02 0.67 -18.47
CA GLN A 117 9.69 1.33 -17.33
C GLN A 117 9.98 0.39 -16.15
N TRP A 118 9.11 -0.58 -15.89
CA TRP A 118 9.29 -1.53 -14.78
C TRP A 118 10.33 -2.61 -15.10
N ASN A 119 10.40 -3.04 -16.36
CA ASN A 119 11.16 -4.22 -16.76
C ASN A 119 12.43 -3.92 -17.59
N ASP A 120 12.64 -2.70 -18.09
CA ASP A 120 13.86 -2.31 -18.82
C ASP A 120 15.06 -1.97 -17.89
N ASN A 121 14.86 -1.92 -16.57
CA ASN A 121 15.92 -1.67 -15.58
C ASN A 121 16.35 -2.92 -14.79
N LEU A 122 16.00 -4.13 -15.26
CA LEU A 122 16.39 -5.43 -14.68
C LEU A 122 17.30 -6.22 -15.63
#